data_AF-A0A508A6E7-F1
#
_entry.id   AF-A0A508A6E7-F1
#
_cell.length_a   1.000
_cell.length_b   1.000
_cell.length_c   1.000
_cell.angle_alpha   90.00
_cell.angle_beta   90.00
_cell.angle_gamma   90.00
#
_symmetry.space_group_name_H-M   'P 1'
#
loop_
_entity.id
_entity.type
_entity.pdbx_description
1 polymer ?
#
loop_
_entity_poly.entity_id
_entity_poly.type
_entity_poly.pdbx_seq_one_letter_code
_entity_poly.pdbx_strand_id
1 'polypeptide(L)' 'AGPQALRRLQVAADGGDCLGFALRDSRHAANPSPAALRLEACPDAGGRLAWQVRKCRGGPVPGQAFALDAC' A
#
# COMPACT_ATOMS: atom_id res chain seq x y z
N ALA A 1 11.57 -4.57 6.70
CA ALA A 1 11.18 -4.09 8.04
C ALA A 1 10.21 -5.08 8.68
N GLY A 2 10.44 -5.44 9.95
CA GLY A 2 9.52 -6.30 10.71
C GLY A 2 8.21 -5.59 11.06
N PRO A 3 7.18 -6.33 11.53
CA PRO A 3 5.85 -5.77 11.84
C PRO A 3 5.88 -4.65 12.90
N GLN A 4 6.75 -4.76 13.90
CA GLN A 4 6.92 -3.73 14.94
C GLN A 4 7.49 -2.41 14.38
N ALA A 5 8.45 -2.49 13.46
CA ALA A 5 9.01 -1.30 12.82
C ALA A 5 7.96 -0.55 11.98
N LEU A 6 7.11 -1.29 11.25
CA LEU A 6 6.00 -0.69 10.49
C LEU A 6 4.96 -0.04 11.41
N ARG A 7 4.68 -0.63 12.57
CA ARG A 7 3.77 -0.04 13.56
C ARG A 7 4.33 1.26 14.12
N ARG A 8 5.64 1.32 14.43
CA ARG A 8 6.30 2.55 14.89
C ARG A 8 6.24 3.66 13.84
N LEU A 9 6.47 3.34 12.57
CA LEU A 9 6.31 4.31 11.48
C LEU A 9 4.87 4.84 11.38
N GLN A 10 3.88 3.96 11.51
CA GLN A 10 2.47 4.39 11.51
C GLN A 10 2.16 5.32 12.69
N VAL A 11 2.63 4.99 13.91
CA VAL A 11 2.41 5.85 15.09
C VAL A 11 3.09 7.21 14.94
N ALA A 12 4.31 7.24 14.40
CA ALA A 12 5.03 8.49 14.15
C ALA A 12 4.33 9.37 13.09
N ALA A 13 3.82 8.76 12.02
CA ALA A 13 3.09 9.47 10.97
C ALA A 13 1.76 10.04 11.49
N ASP A 14 1.02 9.24 12.26
CA ASP A 14 -0.25 9.62 12.88
C ASP A 14 -0.07 10.76 13.91
N GLY A 15 0.94 10.67 14.78
CA GLY A 15 1.22 11.70 15.78
C GLY A 15 1.86 12.97 15.23
N GLY A 16 2.52 12.88 14.07
CA GLY A 16 3.18 14.01 13.40
C GLY A 16 2.34 14.68 12.31
N ASP A 17 1.08 14.28 12.15
CA ASP A 17 0.17 14.73 11.08
C ASP A 17 0.83 14.69 9.69
N CYS A 18 1.48 13.56 9.36
CA CYS A 18 2.21 13.39 8.12
C CYS A 18 1.97 12.03 7.47
N LEU A 19 2.34 11.92 6.18
CA LEU A 19 2.21 10.68 5.43
C LEU A 19 3.48 9.83 5.57
N GLY A 20 3.31 8.57 6.00
CA GLY A 20 4.38 7.59 6.07
C GLY A 20 4.27 6.53 4.99
N PHE A 21 5.30 6.40 4.14
CA PHE A 21 5.38 5.39 3.09
C PHE A 21 6.41 4.31 3.42
N ALA A 22 6.07 3.05 3.18
CA ALA A 22 6.98 1.91 3.36
C ALA A 22 6.93 0.99 2.14
N LEU A 23 7.99 1.04 1.33
CA LEU A 23 8.15 0.18 0.16
C LEU A 23 8.63 -1.22 0.60
N ARG A 24 8.01 -2.25 0.05
CA ARG A 24 8.33 -3.66 0.33
C ARG A 24 8.08 -4.50 -0.90
N ASP A 25 8.81 -5.59 -0.99
CA ASP A 25 8.64 -6.62 -2.02
C ASP A 25 7.22 -7.22 -2.01
N SER A 26 6.69 -7.53 -3.20
CA SER A 26 5.34 -8.07 -3.41
C SER A 26 5.08 -9.39 -2.69
N ARG A 27 6.12 -10.18 -2.37
CA ARG A 27 5.98 -11.40 -1.56
C ARG A 27 5.35 -11.16 -0.19
N HIS A 28 5.41 -9.93 0.32
CA HIS A 28 4.80 -9.55 1.61
C HIS A 28 3.35 -9.07 1.46
N ALA A 29 2.75 -9.13 0.27
CA ALA A 29 1.37 -8.69 0.02
C ALA A 29 0.36 -9.39 0.95
N ALA A 30 0.54 -10.69 1.19
CA ALA A 30 -0.32 -11.49 2.07
C ALA A 30 -0.09 -11.22 3.57
N ASN A 31 1.05 -10.65 3.96
CA ASN A 31 1.36 -10.42 5.38
C ASN A 31 0.46 -9.33 5.96
N PRO A 32 0.00 -9.43 7.22
CA PRO A 32 -0.73 -8.36 7.88
C PRO A 32 0.12 -7.08 7.96
N SER A 33 -0.55 -5.92 7.94
CA SER A 33 0.11 -4.62 7.90
C SER A 33 -0.67 -3.58 8.69
N PRO A 34 0.00 -2.73 9.49
CA PRO A 34 -0.63 -1.64 10.26
C PRO A 34 -1.03 -0.43 9.38
N ALA A 35 -0.58 -0.38 8.12
CA ALA A 35 -0.88 0.72 7.20
C ALA A 35 -2.39 0.89 6.96
N ALA A 36 -2.84 2.15 6.86
CA ALA A 36 -4.24 2.47 6.52
C ALA A 36 -4.58 2.15 5.05
N LEU A 37 -3.62 2.31 4.14
CA LEU A 37 -3.72 1.98 2.73
C LEU A 37 -2.58 1.04 2.32
N ARG A 38 -2.84 0.08 1.43
CA ARG A 38 -1.82 -0.71 0.75
C ARG A 38 -2.10 -0.77 -0.74
N LEU A 39 -1.07 -0.45 -1.51
CA LEU A 39 -1.05 -0.59 -2.96
C LEU A 39 -0.01 -1.63 -3.34
N GLU A 40 -0.27 -2.34 -4.42
CA GLU A 40 0.66 -3.24 -5.07
C GLU A 40 0.76 -2.86 -6.54
N ALA A 41 1.98 -2.76 -7.03
CA ALA A 41 2.25 -2.46 -8.43
C ALA A 41 2.35 -3.78 -9.19
N CYS A 42 1.42 -4.01 -10.12
CA CYS A 42 1.35 -5.20 -10.95
C CYS A 42 1.31 -4.79 -12.43
N PRO A 43 2.05 -5.44 -13.33
CA PRO A 43 1.87 -5.22 -14.76
C PRO A 43 0.48 -5.71 -15.20
N ASP A 44 -0.19 -4.92 -16.04
CA ASP A 44 -1.42 -5.34 -16.73
C ASP A 44 -1.12 -6.28 -17.91
N ALA A 45 -2.17 -6.76 -18.59
CA ALA A 45 -2.03 -7.64 -19.75
C ALA A 45 -1.24 -7.03 -20.92
N GLY A 46 -1.15 -5.70 -20.99
CA GLY A 46 -0.38 -4.95 -21.99
C GLY A 46 1.03 -4.58 -21.53
N GLY A 47 1.48 -5.05 -20.36
CA GLY A 47 2.79 -4.74 -19.79
C GLY A 47 2.91 -3.35 -19.18
N ARG A 48 1.81 -2.62 -19.02
CA ARG A 48 1.79 -1.30 -18.35
C ARG A 48 1.68 -1.47 -16.84
N LEU A 49 2.23 -0.52 -16.09
CA LEU A 49 2.13 -0.54 -14.63
C LEU A 49 0.71 -0.22 -14.18
N ALA A 50 0.06 -1.17 -13.51
CA ALA A 50 -1.22 -0.99 -12.83
C ALA A 50 -1.05 -1.10 -11.32
N TRP A 51 -1.94 -0.44 -10.58
CA TRP A 51 -1.95 -0.41 -9.13
C TRP A 51 -3.18 -1.11 -8.60
N GLN A 52 -2.97 -2.16 -7.81
CA GLN A 52 -4.02 -2.87 -7.10
C GLN A 52 -4.11 -2.40 -5.66
N VAL A 53 -5.29 -1.98 -5.22
CA VAL A 53 -5.53 -1.75 -3.79
C VAL A 53 -5.65 -3.10 -3.10
N ARG A 54 -4.86 -3.34 -2.06
CA ARG A 54 -4.87 -4.59 -1.25
C ARG A 54 -5.48 -4.40 0.13
N LYS A 55 -5.55 -3.16 0.61
CA LYS A 55 -6.14 -2.77 1.90
C LYS A 55 -6.49 -1.30 1.86
N CYS A 56 -7.66 -0.95 2.36
CA CYS A 56 -8.08 0.42 2.68
C CYS A 56 -8.72 0.43 4.06
N ARG A 57 -8.52 1.49 4.83
CA ARG A 57 -9.18 1.70 6.12
C ARG A 57 -10.52 2.39 5.87
N GLY A 58 -11.57 1.93 6.53
CA GLY A 58 -12.89 2.59 6.51
C GLY A 58 -13.76 2.29 5.28
N GLY A 59 -13.37 1.33 4.43
CA GLY A 59 -14.17 0.95 3.27
C GLY A 59 -13.77 -0.41 2.68
N PRO A 60 -14.53 -0.91 1.70
CA PRO A 60 -14.19 -2.12 0.96
C PRO A 60 -12.99 -1.89 0.05
N VAL A 61 -12.19 -2.94 -0.13
CA VAL A 61 -11.06 -2.91 -1.08
C VAL A 61 -11.61 -2.93 -2.51
N PRO A 62 -11.26 -1.94 -3.36
CA PRO A 62 -11.64 -1.96 -4.77
C PRO A 62 -11.15 -3.23 -5.47
N GLY A 63 -12.06 -3.90 -6.19
CA GLY A 63 -11.74 -5.12 -6.93
C GLY A 63 -11.00 -4.86 -8.25
N GLN A 64 -11.00 -3.63 -8.74
CA GLN A 64 -10.37 -3.24 -10.00
C GLN A 64 -9.07 -2.48 -9.76
N ALA A 65 -8.00 -2.87 -10.48
CA ALA A 65 -6.75 -2.13 -10.53
C ALA A 65 -6.90 -0.85 -11.36
N PHE A 66 -6.07 0.15 -11.09
CA PHE A 66 -6.07 1.43 -11.82
C PHE A 66 -4.67 1.75 -12.35
N ALA A 67 -4.60 2.42 -13.49
CA ALA A 67 -3.36 3.00 -13.99
C ALA A 67 -3.18 4.41 -13.41
N LEU A 68 -1.92 4.83 -13.25
CA LEU A 68 -1.60 6.24 -13.06
C LEU A 68 -1.18 6.78 -14.42
N ASP A 69 -1.84 7.83 -14.90
CA ASP A 69 -1.29 8.65 -15.97
C ASP A 69 -0.15 9.49 -15.40
N ALA A 70 0.95 9.59 -16.15
CA ALA A 70 1.98 10.57 -15.83
C ALA A 70 1.42 11.95 -16.19
N CYS A 71 1.44 12.88 -15.23
CA CYS A 71 1.09 14.29 -15.46
C CYS A 71 2.07 14.95 -16.46
#